data_AF-A0AAV1HHZ4-F1
#
_entry.id   AF-A0AAV1HHZ4-F1
#
_cell.length_a   1.000
_cell.length_b   1.000
_cell.length_c   1.000
_cell.angle_alpha   90.00
_cell.angle_beta   90.00
_cell.angle_gamma   90.00
#
_symmetry.space_group_name_H-M   'P 1'
#
loop_
_entity.id
_entity.type
_entity.pdbx_description
1 polymer ?
#
loop_
_entity_poly.entity_id
_entity_poly.type
_entity_poly.pdbx_seq_one_letter_code
_entity_poly.pdbx_strand_id
1 'polypeptide(L)'
;MPPSISNWLWSERFWLPENVSWADLERPPPGVEYPRLRDIFIALPLAVGVFLLRLLFERLVAKPCAHILQIQGGVPRRAQSNDVLERVYQSKACPDTRQLEGLSKQLDWDVRKIQRWFRIRRNQDRPSTQKKFCESMWRFTFYLGIFIYAIRHLWVSPWMWDTRQCWYNYPFQPLSPGQYNYYIAELAFYWSLMFSQFTDIKRKAAKLANYAKYQRLCDGLFVVFSISFFLTRLVIYPFWIVYSVLFESWEIVGPYQAWWLLNGLLLVLQVLHVIWFYLVARIAVKAIFKGKVSKDDRSDIESSSDEELKSKTPIQTLKPKDNGLNGNLNGDAHDH
;
A
#
# COMPACT_ATOMS: atom_id res chain seq x y z
N MET A 1 14.24 22.32 39.85
CA MET A 1 14.64 21.87 38.50
C MET A 1 13.37 21.48 37.75
N PRO A 2 13.18 21.89 36.49
CA PRO A 2 12.09 21.33 35.70
C PRO A 2 12.22 19.80 35.68
N PRO A 3 11.12 19.05 35.73
CA PRO A 3 11.20 17.60 35.58
C PRO A 3 11.96 17.30 34.29
N SER A 4 12.96 16.40 34.37
CA SER A 4 13.59 15.86 33.17
C SER A 4 12.51 15.38 32.22
N ILE A 5 12.64 15.67 30.92
CA ILE A 5 11.67 15.27 29.89
C ILE A 5 11.38 13.76 30.00
N SER A 6 12.39 12.97 30.39
CA SER A 6 12.25 11.54 30.66
C SER A 6 11.27 11.23 31.80
N ASN A 7 11.35 11.92 32.94
CA ASN A 7 10.46 11.71 34.09
C ASN A 7 9.02 12.15 33.78
N TRP A 8 8.85 13.18 32.95
CA TRP A 8 7.54 13.58 32.46
C TRP A 8 6.95 12.54 31.50
N LEU A 9 7.75 12.09 30.52
CA LEU A 9 7.34 11.10 29.53
C LEU A 9 7.00 9.75 30.18
N TRP A 10 7.77 9.30 31.17
CA TRP A 10 7.58 8.03 31.87
C TRP A 10 6.81 8.19 33.20
N SER A 11 5.95 9.20 33.30
CA SER A 11 5.17 9.40 34.51
C SER A 11 4.22 8.22 34.79
N GLU A 12 4.30 7.66 35.99
CA GLU A 12 3.51 6.49 36.42
C GLU A 12 2.00 6.78 36.36
N ARG A 13 1.59 7.96 36.83
CA ARG A 13 0.19 8.41 36.78
C ARG A 13 -0.38 8.47 35.36
N PHE A 14 0.47 8.68 34.35
CA PHE A 14 0.02 8.71 32.98
C PHE A 14 -0.20 7.28 32.44
N TRP A 15 0.80 6.42 32.58
CA TRP A 15 0.83 5.10 31.93
C TRP A 15 0.20 3.96 32.72
N LEU A 16 0.11 4.06 34.05
CA LEU A 16 -0.25 2.96 34.93
C LEU A 16 -1.58 3.21 35.67
N PRO A 17 -2.31 2.14 36.02
CA PRO A 17 -3.46 2.21 36.93
C PRO A 17 -3.07 2.66 38.33
N GLU A 18 -4.08 2.98 39.15
CA GLU A 18 -3.85 3.33 40.56
C GLU A 18 -3.13 2.20 41.31
N ASN A 19 -2.19 2.57 42.18
CA ASN A 19 -1.40 1.65 43.01
C ASN A 19 -0.43 0.73 42.25
N VAL A 20 -0.04 1.08 41.03
CA VAL A 20 1.00 0.38 40.26
C VAL A 20 2.15 1.32 39.93
N SER A 21 3.39 0.86 40.17
CA SER A 21 4.62 1.58 39.84
C SER A 21 5.45 0.83 38.80
N TRP A 22 6.42 1.51 38.17
CA TRP A 22 7.35 0.84 37.27
C TRP A 22 8.23 -0.18 38.01
N ALA A 23 8.51 0.04 39.29
CA ALA A 23 9.31 -0.87 40.11
C ALA A 23 8.64 -2.25 40.27
N ASP A 24 7.31 -2.31 40.30
CA ASP A 24 6.55 -3.55 40.40
C ASP A 24 6.67 -4.39 39.13
N LEU A 25 6.85 -3.74 37.97
CA LEU A 25 7.04 -4.39 36.68
C LEU A 25 8.50 -4.81 36.43
N GLU A 26 9.46 -4.10 37.04
CA GLU A 26 10.89 -4.44 36.92
C GLU A 26 11.29 -5.64 37.80
N ARG A 27 10.56 -5.91 38.88
CA ARG A 27 10.85 -6.96 39.86
C ARG A 27 9.72 -7.98 39.93
N PRO A 28 9.55 -8.83 38.91
CA PRO A 28 8.50 -9.82 38.90
C PRO A 28 8.70 -10.87 40.01
N PRO A 29 7.61 -11.51 40.48
CA PRO A 29 7.69 -12.66 41.38
C PRO A 29 8.54 -13.81 40.83
N PRO A 30 9.10 -14.68 41.68
CA PRO A 30 9.87 -15.84 41.24
C PRO A 30 9.08 -16.72 40.26
N GLY A 31 9.65 -17.00 39.08
CA GLY A 31 9.03 -17.82 38.04
C GLY A 31 8.13 -17.07 37.05
N VAL A 32 7.98 -15.75 37.19
CA VAL A 32 7.24 -14.89 36.26
C VAL A 32 8.21 -13.97 35.54
N GLU A 33 8.06 -13.83 34.22
CA GLU A 33 8.86 -12.90 33.41
C GLU A 33 7.93 -11.96 32.66
N TYR A 34 8.08 -10.66 32.92
CA TYR A 34 7.37 -9.60 32.21
C TYR A 34 8.18 -9.11 31.01
N PRO A 35 7.51 -8.65 29.92
CA PRO A 35 8.20 -8.11 28.75
C PRO A 35 9.10 -6.93 29.10
N ARG A 36 10.34 -6.92 28.59
CA ARG A 36 11.30 -5.83 28.85
C ARG A 36 11.61 -5.09 27.56
N LEU A 37 11.95 -3.80 27.68
CA LEU A 37 12.42 -3.00 26.55
C LEU A 37 13.65 -3.61 25.86
N ARG A 38 14.45 -4.39 26.58
CA ARG A 38 15.63 -5.07 26.03
C ARG A 38 15.26 -6.09 24.94
N ASP A 39 14.06 -6.66 24.99
CA ASP A 39 13.61 -7.69 24.05
C ASP A 39 13.43 -7.12 22.64
N ILE A 40 13.14 -5.82 22.52
CA ILE A 40 13.08 -5.11 21.25
C ILE A 40 14.43 -5.17 20.52
N PHE A 41 15.55 -5.10 21.24
CA PHE A 41 16.88 -5.18 20.63
C PHE A 41 17.25 -6.58 20.17
N ILE A 42 16.63 -7.63 20.72
CA ILE A 42 16.81 -9.02 20.26
C ILE A 42 16.24 -9.19 18.84
N ALA A 43 15.23 -8.40 18.48
CA ALA A 43 14.67 -8.43 17.13
C ALA A 43 15.66 -7.95 16.05
N LEU A 44 16.68 -7.15 16.39
CA LEU A 44 17.66 -6.63 15.42
C LEU A 44 18.59 -7.71 14.83
N PRO A 45 19.31 -8.53 15.61
CA PRO A 45 20.09 -9.64 15.05
C PRO A 45 19.19 -10.66 14.34
N LEU A 46 17.97 -10.91 14.87
CA LEU A 46 17.00 -11.76 14.19
C LEU A 46 16.55 -11.17 12.84
N ALA A 47 16.43 -9.85 12.72
CA ALA A 47 16.10 -9.19 11.46
C ALA A 47 17.16 -9.43 10.38
N VAL A 48 18.45 -9.50 10.77
CA VAL A 48 19.54 -9.90 9.86
C VAL A 48 19.33 -11.34 9.41
N GLY A 49 19.02 -12.24 10.34
CA GLY A 49 18.68 -13.64 10.02
C GLY A 49 17.50 -13.76 9.06
N VAL A 50 16.41 -13.03 9.30
CA VAL A 50 15.23 -12.97 8.42
C VAL A 50 15.59 -12.40 7.04
N PHE A 51 16.48 -11.41 6.98
CA PHE A 51 16.97 -10.86 5.72
C PHE A 51 17.81 -11.88 4.94
N LEU A 52 18.70 -12.63 5.60
CA LEU A 52 19.44 -13.72 4.97
C LEU A 52 18.51 -14.83 4.47
N LEU A 53 17.51 -15.20 5.28
CA LEU A 53 16.48 -16.16 4.92
C LEU A 53 15.69 -15.69 3.69
N ARG A 54 15.36 -14.40 3.60
CA ARG A 54 14.76 -13.79 2.40
C ARG A 54 15.65 -14.00 1.18
N LEU A 55 16.95 -13.73 1.27
CA LEU A 55 17.88 -13.90 0.15
C LEU A 55 17.96 -15.36 -0.32
N LEU A 56 17.96 -16.31 0.63
CA LEU A 56 17.91 -17.74 0.33
C LEU A 56 16.58 -18.13 -0.31
N PHE A 57 15.45 -17.71 0.25
CA PHE A 57 14.12 -17.98 -0.29
C PHE A 57 13.95 -17.42 -1.70
N GLU A 58 14.39 -16.19 -1.94
CA GLU A 58 14.34 -15.58 -3.27
C GLU A 58 15.12 -16.39 -4.31
N ARG A 59 16.27 -16.95 -3.91
CA ARG A 59 17.13 -17.77 -4.79
C ARG A 59 16.59 -19.18 -5.01
N LEU A 60 16.17 -19.85 -3.94
CA LEU A 60 15.84 -21.28 -3.93
C LEU A 60 14.38 -21.58 -4.27
N VAL A 61 13.46 -20.67 -3.96
CA VAL A 61 12.02 -20.90 -4.12
C VAL A 61 11.43 -19.91 -5.12
N ALA A 62 11.57 -18.61 -4.85
CA ALA A 62 10.81 -17.61 -5.61
C ALA A 62 11.23 -17.50 -7.08
N LYS A 63 12.54 -17.52 -7.37
CA LYS A 63 13.05 -17.49 -8.75
C LYS A 63 12.66 -18.72 -9.56
N PRO A 64 12.83 -19.97 -9.06
CA PRO A 64 12.31 -21.16 -9.74
C PRO A 64 10.80 -21.11 -9.97
N CYS A 65 10.00 -20.71 -8.97
CA CYS A 65 8.56 -20.55 -9.14
C CYS A 65 8.21 -19.51 -10.21
N ALA A 66 8.92 -18.38 -10.27
CA ALA A 66 8.71 -17.38 -11.31
C ALA A 66 9.03 -17.92 -12.71
N HIS A 67 10.03 -18.80 -12.84
CA HIS A 67 10.38 -19.45 -14.10
C HIS A 67 9.30 -20.46 -14.53
N ILE A 68 8.83 -21.29 -13.60
CA ILE A 68 7.74 -22.26 -13.84
C ILE A 68 6.46 -21.55 -14.28
N LEU A 69 6.12 -20.42 -13.65
CA LEU A 69 4.97 -19.60 -14.00
C LEU A 69 5.18 -18.73 -15.25
N GLN A 70 6.32 -18.88 -15.95
CA GLN A 70 6.70 -18.10 -17.13
C GLN A 70 6.58 -16.58 -16.93
N ILE A 71 6.87 -16.09 -15.71
CA ILE A 71 6.86 -14.66 -15.40
C ILE A 71 8.12 -14.04 -15.99
N GLN A 72 8.04 -13.67 -17.27
CA GLN A 72 9.13 -13.03 -17.97
C GLN A 72 9.43 -11.66 -17.35
N GLY A 73 10.67 -11.47 -16.91
CA GLY A 73 11.22 -10.14 -16.69
C GLY A 73 11.39 -9.49 -18.05
N GLY A 74 10.36 -8.82 -18.56
CA GLY A 74 10.42 -8.15 -19.87
C GLY A 74 11.73 -7.35 -19.97
N VAL A 75 12.50 -7.60 -21.03
CA VAL A 75 13.83 -6.99 -21.20
C VAL A 75 13.66 -5.47 -21.25
N PRO A 76 14.17 -4.71 -20.28
CA PRO A 76 14.07 -3.25 -20.33
C PRO A 76 14.86 -2.77 -21.56
N ARG A 77 14.19 -2.05 -22.47
CA ARG A 77 14.90 -1.37 -23.56
C ARG A 77 15.97 -0.48 -22.94
N ARG A 78 17.22 -0.66 -23.35
CA ARG A 78 18.31 0.17 -22.82
C ARG A 78 18.30 1.54 -23.49
N ALA A 79 18.41 2.60 -22.69
CA ALA A 79 18.65 3.94 -23.22
C ALA A 79 20.04 3.97 -23.89
N GLN A 80 20.16 4.74 -24.96
CA GLN A 80 21.44 4.94 -25.65
C GLN A 80 22.46 5.57 -24.69
N SER A 81 23.72 5.13 -24.69
CA SER A 81 24.75 5.74 -23.84
C SER A 81 24.97 7.20 -24.25
N ASN A 82 24.78 8.13 -23.32
CA ASN A 82 25.06 9.56 -23.51
C ASN A 82 25.36 10.19 -22.15
N ASP A 83 26.61 10.61 -21.94
CA ASP A 83 27.08 11.11 -20.64
C ASP A 83 26.44 12.44 -20.26
N VAL A 84 26.09 13.29 -21.24
CA VAL A 84 25.43 14.57 -20.99
C VAL A 84 24.01 14.35 -20.46
N LEU A 85 23.25 13.46 -21.11
CA LEU A 85 21.90 13.11 -20.68
C LEU A 85 21.91 12.38 -19.32
N GLU A 86 22.92 11.55 -19.06
CA GLU A 86 23.07 10.84 -17.78
C GLU A 86 23.41 11.81 -16.64
N ARG A 87 24.30 12.80 -16.86
CA ARG A 87 24.58 13.86 -15.87
C ARG A 87 23.32 14.66 -15.55
N VAL A 88 22.54 15.04 -16.57
CA VAL A 88 21.27 15.73 -16.33
C VAL A 88 20.29 14.83 -15.58
N TYR A 89 20.20 13.55 -15.94
CA TYR A 89 19.32 12.59 -15.25
C TYR A 89 19.65 12.44 -13.76
N GLN A 90 20.94 12.38 -13.41
CA GLN A 90 21.40 12.34 -12.03
C GLN A 90 21.00 13.58 -11.23
N SER A 91 20.95 14.75 -11.87
CA SER A 91 20.49 15.99 -11.23
C SER A 91 18.96 16.14 -11.21
N LYS A 92 18.27 15.77 -12.30
CA LYS A 92 16.82 15.93 -12.48
C LYS A 92 16.27 14.86 -13.42
N ALA A 93 15.50 13.93 -12.88
CA ALA A 93 14.91 12.81 -13.62
C ALA A 93 13.83 13.24 -14.66
N CYS A 94 13.23 14.43 -14.48
CA CYS A 94 12.21 15.01 -15.36
C CYS A 94 12.59 16.45 -15.73
N PRO A 95 13.46 16.67 -16.74
CA PRO A 95 13.83 18.00 -17.18
C PRO A 95 12.65 18.76 -17.79
N ASP A 96 12.63 20.09 -17.60
CA ASP A 96 11.59 20.97 -18.12
C ASP A 96 11.80 21.28 -19.61
N THR A 97 10.79 21.82 -20.29
CA THR A 97 10.82 22.12 -21.73
C THR A 97 12.05 22.95 -22.15
N ARG A 98 12.40 23.99 -21.38
CA ARG A 98 13.58 24.83 -21.65
C ARG A 98 14.90 24.05 -21.57
N GLN A 99 15.00 23.10 -20.65
CA GLN A 99 16.19 22.26 -20.48
C GLN A 99 16.31 21.25 -21.63
N LEU A 100 15.18 20.70 -22.08
CA LEU A 100 15.13 19.82 -23.24
C LEU A 100 15.57 20.52 -24.53
N GLU A 101 15.16 21.79 -24.72
CA GLU A 101 15.59 22.61 -25.85
C GLU A 101 17.10 22.93 -25.78
N GLY A 102 17.64 23.23 -24.60
CA GLY A 102 19.08 23.43 -24.40
C GLY A 102 19.88 22.16 -24.73
N LEU A 103 19.40 20.99 -24.28
CA LEU A 103 20.00 19.70 -24.59
C LEU A 103 19.90 19.33 -26.07
N SER A 104 18.80 19.71 -26.73
CA SER A 104 18.61 19.52 -28.17
C SER A 104 19.68 20.25 -28.97
N LYS A 105 19.97 21.51 -28.62
CA LYS A 105 21.02 22.32 -29.24
C LYS A 105 22.43 21.77 -28.97
N GLN A 106 22.69 21.28 -27.76
CA GLN A 106 24.01 20.77 -27.39
C GLN A 106 24.34 19.42 -28.04
N LEU A 107 23.35 18.54 -28.19
CA LEU A 107 23.53 17.17 -28.67
C LEU A 107 23.17 16.97 -30.14
N ASP A 108 22.62 18.01 -30.78
CA ASP A 108 22.03 17.95 -32.12
C ASP A 108 20.98 16.83 -32.26
N TRP A 109 20.16 16.67 -31.22
CA TRP A 109 19.08 15.68 -31.17
C TRP A 109 17.72 16.37 -31.14
N ASP A 110 16.73 15.78 -31.80
CA ASP A 110 15.32 16.20 -31.65
C ASP A 110 14.90 16.11 -30.16
N VAL A 111 14.21 17.14 -29.68
CA VAL A 111 13.56 17.20 -28.37
C VAL A 111 12.74 15.93 -28.08
N ARG A 112 12.02 15.40 -29.07
CA ARG A 112 11.25 14.15 -28.92
C ARG A 112 12.14 12.94 -28.65
N LYS A 113 13.32 12.87 -29.27
CA LYS A 113 14.31 11.82 -29.05
C LYS A 113 14.88 11.90 -27.63
N ILE A 114 15.16 13.11 -27.14
CA ILE A 114 15.63 13.35 -25.77
C ILE A 114 14.53 12.99 -24.74
N GLN A 115 13.29 13.43 -24.95
CA GLN A 115 12.15 13.04 -24.11
C GLN A 115 11.96 11.51 -24.05
N ARG A 116 12.05 10.85 -25.20
CA ARG A 116 11.99 9.39 -25.29
C ARG A 116 13.15 8.73 -24.53
N TRP A 117 14.35 9.29 -24.61
CA TRP A 117 15.52 8.83 -23.86
C TRP A 117 15.26 8.88 -22.35
N PHE A 118 14.85 10.04 -21.81
CA PHE A 118 14.54 10.18 -20.38
C PHE A 118 13.41 9.23 -19.94
N ARG A 119 12.40 9.04 -20.79
CA ARG A 119 11.33 8.06 -20.53
C ARG A 119 11.85 6.62 -20.47
N ILE A 120 12.72 6.22 -21.40
CA ILE A 120 13.32 4.89 -21.42
C ILE A 120 14.25 4.72 -20.21
N ARG A 121 15.10 5.70 -19.92
CA ARG A 121 16.04 5.70 -18.79
C ARG A 121 15.33 5.56 -17.44
N ARG A 122 14.23 6.30 -17.23
CA ARG A 122 13.35 6.14 -16.05
C ARG A 122 12.70 4.76 -15.97
N ASN A 123 12.32 4.20 -17.11
CA ASN A 123 11.72 2.86 -17.16
C ASN A 123 12.76 1.75 -16.91
N GLN A 124 14.04 1.96 -17.20
CA GLN A 124 15.11 1.01 -16.87
C GLN A 124 15.35 0.87 -15.36
N ASP A 125 15.17 1.96 -14.59
CA ASP A 125 15.30 1.92 -13.12
C ASP A 125 14.12 1.21 -12.44
N ARG A 126 13.04 0.92 -13.19
CA ARG A 126 11.89 0.20 -12.64
C ARG A 126 12.25 -1.25 -12.37
N PRO A 127 11.89 -1.79 -11.19
CA PRO A 127 12.14 -3.20 -10.89
C PRO A 127 11.37 -4.08 -11.88
N SER A 128 12.01 -5.16 -12.32
CA SER A 128 11.40 -6.15 -13.20
C SER A 128 10.18 -6.79 -12.54
N THR A 129 9.19 -7.19 -13.35
CA THR A 129 7.99 -7.90 -12.88
C THR A 129 8.36 -9.15 -12.07
N GLN A 130 9.38 -9.87 -12.51
CA GLN A 130 9.93 -11.03 -11.78
C GLN A 130 10.42 -10.65 -10.38
N LYS A 131 11.16 -9.54 -10.22
CA LYS A 131 11.62 -9.12 -8.89
C LYS A 131 10.46 -8.71 -7.98
N LYS A 132 9.45 -8.02 -8.50
CA LYS A 132 8.22 -7.71 -7.74
C LYS A 132 7.48 -8.98 -7.32
N PHE A 133 7.43 -9.98 -8.18
CA PHE A 133 6.84 -11.29 -7.86
C PHE A 133 7.60 -11.96 -6.72
N CYS A 134 8.93 -12.04 -6.78
CA CYS A 134 9.73 -12.62 -5.70
C CYS A 134 9.54 -11.88 -4.36
N GLU A 135 9.57 -10.54 -4.39
CA GLU A 135 9.32 -9.70 -3.21
C GLU A 135 7.91 -9.94 -2.62
N SER A 136 6.90 -10.08 -3.48
CA SER A 136 5.51 -10.34 -3.06
C SER A 136 5.35 -11.76 -2.51
N MET A 137 5.98 -12.75 -3.14
CA MET A 137 5.94 -14.14 -2.73
C MET A 137 6.59 -14.33 -1.35
N TRP A 138 7.76 -13.73 -1.12
CA TRP A 138 8.40 -13.73 0.20
C TRP A 138 7.47 -13.19 1.30
N ARG A 139 6.88 -12.02 1.06
CA ARG A 139 5.94 -11.40 2.00
C ARG A 139 4.72 -12.27 2.22
N PHE A 140 4.14 -12.82 1.15
CA PHE A 140 3.00 -13.71 1.23
C PHE A 140 3.32 -14.97 2.07
N THR A 141 4.45 -15.63 1.81
CA THR A 141 4.86 -16.83 2.57
C THR A 141 5.10 -16.51 4.04
N PHE A 142 5.79 -15.41 4.35
CA PHE A 142 6.01 -14.99 5.73
C PHE A 142 4.69 -14.67 6.45
N TYR A 143 3.84 -13.83 5.85
CA TYR A 143 2.55 -13.45 6.44
C TYR A 143 1.60 -14.65 6.58
N LEU A 144 1.60 -15.58 5.62
CA LEU A 144 0.80 -16.80 5.73
C LEU A 144 1.29 -17.69 6.87
N GLY A 145 2.61 -17.87 6.99
CA GLY A 145 3.22 -18.64 8.07
C GLY A 145 2.90 -18.07 9.45
N ILE A 146 3.11 -16.76 9.63
CA ILE A 146 2.84 -16.08 10.91
C ILE A 146 1.34 -16.06 11.23
N PHE A 147 0.48 -15.93 10.22
CA PHE A 147 -0.98 -15.98 10.39
C PHE A 147 -1.47 -17.36 10.85
N ILE A 148 -0.95 -18.44 10.25
CA ILE A 148 -1.28 -19.81 10.68
C ILE A 148 -0.78 -20.05 12.11
N TYR A 149 0.43 -19.59 12.43
CA TYR A 149 0.97 -19.65 13.79
C TYR A 149 0.07 -18.90 14.78
N ALA A 150 -0.33 -17.67 14.45
CA ALA A 150 -1.20 -16.83 15.27
C ALA A 150 -2.55 -17.50 15.53
N ILE A 151 -3.23 -18.01 14.50
CA ILE A 151 -4.53 -18.69 14.66
C ILE A 151 -4.39 -19.91 15.56
N ARG A 152 -3.36 -20.74 15.36
CA ARG A 152 -3.15 -21.93 16.21
C ARG A 152 -2.94 -21.55 17.67
N HIS A 153 -2.18 -20.49 17.91
CA HIS A 153 -1.94 -20.01 19.27
C HIS A 153 -3.19 -19.36 19.89
N LEU A 154 -3.88 -18.49 19.14
CA LEU A 154 -5.11 -17.83 19.55
C LEU A 154 -6.22 -18.84 19.86
N TRP A 155 -6.36 -19.90 19.07
CA TRP A 155 -7.43 -20.89 19.27
C TRP A 155 -7.38 -21.58 20.63
N VAL A 156 -6.17 -21.83 21.13
CA VAL A 156 -5.92 -22.44 22.45
C VAL A 156 -5.96 -21.40 23.58
N SER A 157 -5.85 -20.13 23.23
CA SER A 157 -5.78 -19.03 24.20
C SER A 157 -7.17 -18.70 24.77
N PRO A 158 -7.35 -18.67 26.10
CA PRO A 158 -8.65 -18.38 26.71
C PRO A 158 -9.23 -17.01 26.32
N TRP A 159 -8.37 -15.99 26.21
CA TRP A 159 -8.75 -14.63 25.84
C TRP A 159 -9.27 -14.45 24.42
N MET A 160 -9.11 -15.46 23.54
CA MET A 160 -9.73 -15.46 22.22
C MET A 160 -11.26 -15.64 22.32
N TRP A 161 -11.71 -16.38 23.31
CA TRP A 161 -13.11 -16.74 23.50
C TRP A 161 -13.81 -15.85 24.52
N ASP A 162 -13.07 -15.41 25.54
CA ASP A 162 -13.55 -14.48 26.57
C ASP A 162 -12.53 -13.35 26.78
N THR A 163 -12.84 -12.18 26.25
CA THR A 163 -11.92 -11.04 26.26
C THR A 163 -11.72 -10.38 27.61
N ARG A 164 -12.56 -10.69 28.61
CA ARG A 164 -12.36 -10.20 29.98
C ARG A 164 -11.03 -10.70 30.55
N GLN A 165 -10.59 -11.87 30.10
CA GLN A 165 -9.32 -12.46 30.50
C GLN A 165 -8.10 -11.67 30.00
N CYS A 166 -8.25 -10.80 29.00
CA CYS A 166 -7.19 -9.84 28.62
C CYS A 166 -6.89 -8.82 29.71
N TRP A 167 -7.81 -8.57 30.65
CA TRP A 167 -7.72 -7.48 31.61
C TRP A 167 -7.47 -7.95 33.03
N TYR A 168 -7.72 -9.23 33.33
CA TYR A 168 -7.41 -9.79 34.64
C TYR A 168 -5.91 -9.69 34.92
N ASN A 169 -5.60 -9.24 36.14
CA ASN A 169 -4.25 -8.95 36.63
C ASN A 169 -3.48 -7.94 35.76
N TYR A 170 -4.13 -7.15 34.91
CA TYR A 170 -3.44 -6.06 34.20
C TYR A 170 -2.89 -5.04 35.22
N PRO A 171 -1.64 -4.57 35.09
CA PRO A 171 -0.66 -4.84 34.02
C PRO A 171 0.33 -6.00 34.30
N PHE A 172 0.15 -6.77 35.37
CA PHE A 172 1.00 -7.88 35.83
C PHE A 172 0.81 -9.19 35.06
N GLN A 173 0.89 -9.13 33.73
CA GLN A 173 0.59 -10.27 32.86
C GLN A 173 1.86 -10.93 32.32
N PRO A 174 2.12 -12.22 32.62
CA PRO A 174 3.23 -12.96 32.03
C PRO A 174 2.99 -13.15 30.54
N LEU A 175 4.06 -13.03 29.75
CA LEU A 175 3.99 -13.30 28.32
C LEU A 175 4.31 -14.78 28.08
N SER A 176 3.38 -15.52 27.46
CA SER A 176 3.65 -16.91 27.12
C SER A 176 4.77 -16.99 26.06
N PRO A 177 5.59 -18.07 26.05
CA PRO A 177 6.65 -18.22 25.05
C PRO A 177 6.13 -18.18 23.60
N GLY A 178 4.90 -18.65 23.37
CA GLY A 178 4.27 -18.59 22.05
C GLY A 178 3.98 -17.15 21.60
N GLN A 179 3.42 -16.33 22.49
CA GLN A 179 3.18 -14.90 22.21
C GLN A 179 4.49 -14.15 22.02
N TYR A 180 5.48 -14.41 22.89
CA TYR A 180 6.80 -13.80 22.77
C TYR A 180 7.44 -14.09 21.42
N ASN A 181 7.48 -15.35 21.00
CA ASN A 181 8.05 -15.74 19.71
C ASN A 181 7.29 -15.12 18.53
N TYR A 182 5.96 -15.03 18.61
CA TYR A 182 5.15 -14.33 17.61
C TYR A 182 5.57 -12.86 17.46
N TYR A 183 5.57 -12.11 18.57
CA TYR A 183 5.89 -10.68 18.54
C TYR A 183 7.32 -10.42 18.08
N ILE A 184 8.28 -11.19 18.57
CA ILE A 184 9.69 -11.03 18.18
C ILE A 184 9.90 -11.40 16.71
N ALA A 185 9.24 -12.44 16.19
CA ALA A 185 9.32 -12.80 14.77
C ALA A 185 8.73 -11.72 13.87
N GLU A 186 7.55 -11.17 14.21
CA GLU A 186 6.96 -10.05 13.47
C GLU A 186 7.86 -8.81 13.51
N LEU A 187 8.35 -8.46 14.70
CA LEU A 187 9.22 -7.30 14.89
C LEU A 187 10.51 -7.44 14.08
N ALA A 188 11.16 -8.61 14.13
CA ALA A 188 12.36 -8.91 13.33
C ALA A 188 12.08 -8.79 11.83
N PHE A 189 10.93 -9.28 11.37
CA PHE A 189 10.53 -9.14 9.97
C PHE A 189 10.31 -7.68 9.57
N TYR A 190 9.62 -6.89 10.37
CA TYR A 190 9.42 -5.46 10.08
C TYR A 190 10.74 -4.68 10.10
N TRP A 191 11.65 -4.97 11.03
CA TRP A 191 13.01 -4.42 11.01
C TRP A 191 13.74 -4.81 9.73
N SER A 192 13.66 -6.07 9.30
CA SER A 192 14.28 -6.53 8.04
C SER A 192 13.75 -5.75 6.83
N LEU A 193 12.44 -5.44 6.80
CA LEU A 193 11.81 -4.64 5.75
C LEU A 193 12.18 -3.17 5.85
N MET A 194 12.31 -2.63 7.06
CA MET A 194 12.70 -1.25 7.29
C MET A 194 14.13 -0.98 6.81
N PHE A 195 15.07 -1.87 7.13
CA PHE A 195 16.44 -1.79 6.62
C PHE A 195 16.51 -2.02 5.11
N SER A 196 15.76 -2.99 4.58
CA SER A 196 15.71 -3.20 3.13
C SER A 196 15.06 -2.02 2.40
N GLN A 197 14.24 -1.21 3.07
CA GLN A 197 13.60 -0.03 2.47
C GLN A 197 14.64 0.92 1.87
N PHE A 198 15.79 1.14 2.50
CA PHE A 198 16.84 2.00 1.95
C PHE A 198 17.41 1.48 0.61
N THR A 199 17.40 0.16 0.42
CA THR A 199 17.74 -0.46 -0.87
C THR A 199 16.56 -0.53 -1.85
N ASP A 200 15.33 -0.53 -1.32
CA ASP A 200 14.07 -0.64 -2.07
C ASP A 200 13.47 0.74 -2.47
N ILE A 201 13.95 1.87 -1.91
CA ILE A 201 13.43 3.25 -2.14
C ILE A 201 13.61 3.73 -3.58
N LYS A 202 14.58 3.20 -4.35
CA LYS A 202 14.67 3.47 -5.79
C LYS A 202 13.53 2.85 -6.61
N ARG A 203 12.55 2.18 -5.99
CA ARG A 203 11.63 1.24 -6.64
C ARG A 203 10.17 1.38 -6.22
N LYS A 204 9.60 2.59 -6.19
CA LYS A 204 8.15 2.74 -6.00
C LYS A 204 7.53 3.82 -6.87
N ALA A 205 7.31 3.51 -8.14
CA ALA A 205 6.24 4.11 -8.95
C ALA A 205 6.00 3.28 -10.22
N ALA A 206 5.09 2.33 -10.13
CA ALA A 206 4.23 1.87 -11.23
C ALA A 206 3.44 0.66 -10.72
N LYS A 207 2.39 0.95 -9.95
CA LYS A 207 1.20 0.10 -9.98
C LYS A 207 0.68 0.14 -11.43
N LEU A 208 0.15 -0.98 -11.88
CA LEU A 208 -0.55 -1.16 -13.15
C LEU A 208 0.33 -1.17 -14.41
N ALA A 209 1.08 -2.26 -14.59
CA ALA A 209 1.38 -2.78 -15.93
C ALA A 209 1.82 -4.25 -15.82
N ASN A 210 0.92 -5.13 -15.38
CA ASN A 210 0.84 -6.53 -15.86
C ASN A 210 -0.42 -7.26 -15.34
N TYR A 211 -1.58 -6.59 -15.30
CA TYR A 211 -2.87 -7.22 -14.95
C TYR A 211 -3.55 -7.87 -16.16
N ALA A 212 -2.78 -8.38 -17.13
CA ALA A 212 -3.33 -8.76 -18.43
C ALA A 212 -3.52 -10.26 -18.64
N LYS A 213 -3.22 -11.13 -17.66
CA LYS A 213 -3.39 -12.60 -17.84
C LYS A 213 -4.22 -13.34 -16.78
N TYR A 214 -4.50 -12.75 -15.62
CA TYR A 214 -5.20 -13.43 -14.51
C TYR A 214 -6.32 -12.60 -13.85
N GLN A 215 -7.06 -11.82 -14.64
CA GLN A 215 -8.09 -10.90 -14.12
C GLN A 215 -9.11 -11.61 -13.22
N ARG A 216 -9.58 -12.82 -13.58
CA ARG A 216 -10.53 -13.60 -12.78
C ARG A 216 -10.01 -13.98 -11.38
N LEU A 217 -8.72 -14.34 -11.26
CA LEU A 217 -8.11 -14.63 -9.96
C LEU A 217 -7.97 -13.35 -9.14
N CYS A 218 -7.59 -12.25 -9.78
CA CYS A 218 -7.48 -10.96 -9.10
C CYS A 218 -8.85 -10.46 -8.60
N ASP A 219 -9.90 -10.61 -9.41
CA ASP A 219 -11.27 -10.24 -9.02
C ASP A 219 -11.78 -11.14 -7.90
N GLY A 220 -11.55 -12.46 -7.96
CA GLY A 220 -11.89 -13.39 -6.89
C GLY A 220 -11.16 -13.09 -5.57
N LEU A 221 -9.85 -12.85 -5.62
CA LEU A 221 -9.05 -12.44 -4.47
C LEU A 221 -9.51 -11.10 -3.89
N PHE A 222 -9.94 -10.17 -4.74
CA PHE A 222 -10.47 -8.88 -4.33
C PHE A 222 -11.82 -9.02 -3.58
N VAL A 223 -12.70 -9.92 -4.03
CA VAL A 223 -13.95 -10.23 -3.32
C VAL A 223 -13.67 -10.86 -1.96
N VAL A 224 -12.79 -11.88 -1.90
CA VAL A 224 -12.39 -12.52 -0.62
C VAL A 224 -11.78 -11.49 0.33
N PHE A 225 -10.89 -10.63 -0.16
CA PHE A 225 -10.32 -9.53 0.60
C PHE A 225 -11.40 -8.57 1.12
N SER A 226 -12.37 -8.19 0.29
CA SER A 226 -13.43 -7.25 0.67
C SER A 226 -14.34 -7.82 1.77
N ILE A 227 -14.71 -9.10 1.67
CA ILE A 227 -15.50 -9.80 2.69
C ILE A 227 -14.68 -9.94 3.98
N SER A 228 -13.43 -10.39 3.89
CA SER A 228 -12.54 -10.52 5.04
C SER A 228 -12.32 -9.17 5.75
N PHE A 229 -12.12 -8.09 5.00
CA PHE A 229 -11.97 -6.75 5.55
C PHE A 229 -13.24 -6.30 6.27
N PHE A 230 -14.41 -6.52 5.68
CA PHE A 230 -15.69 -6.21 6.31
C PHE A 230 -15.85 -6.96 7.64
N LEU A 231 -15.71 -8.29 7.63
CA LEU A 231 -15.88 -9.11 8.83
C LEU A 231 -14.86 -8.75 9.92
N THR A 232 -13.59 -8.66 9.58
CA THR A 232 -12.54 -8.43 10.59
C THR A 232 -12.54 -7.00 11.13
N ARG A 233 -12.79 -6.00 10.28
CA ARG A 233 -12.63 -4.58 10.64
C ARG A 233 -13.92 -3.86 10.98
N LEU A 234 -15.06 -4.25 10.38
CA LEU A 234 -16.35 -3.60 10.66
C LEU A 234 -17.25 -4.43 11.58
N VAL A 235 -16.98 -5.73 11.77
CA VAL A 235 -17.72 -6.57 12.71
C VAL A 235 -16.85 -6.91 13.93
N ILE A 236 -15.82 -7.74 13.76
CA ILE A 236 -15.02 -8.24 14.88
C ILE A 236 -14.33 -7.09 15.62
N TYR A 237 -13.64 -6.19 14.92
CA TYR A 237 -12.91 -5.11 15.59
C TYR A 237 -13.78 -4.19 16.49
N PRO A 238 -14.90 -3.59 16.04
CA PRO A 238 -15.70 -2.72 16.90
C PRO A 238 -16.46 -3.47 18.00
N PHE A 239 -17.08 -4.62 17.68
CA PHE A 239 -17.95 -5.32 18.62
C PHE A 239 -17.18 -6.22 19.59
N TRP A 240 -15.98 -6.65 19.23
CA TRP A 240 -15.19 -7.56 20.06
C TRP A 240 -14.01 -6.81 20.70
N ILE A 241 -13.14 -6.20 19.89
CA ILE A 241 -11.90 -5.59 20.40
C ILE A 241 -12.16 -4.24 21.05
N VAL A 242 -12.79 -3.31 20.33
CA VAL A 242 -13.07 -1.96 20.84
C VAL A 242 -14.04 -2.03 22.03
N TYR A 243 -15.03 -2.92 21.97
CA TYR A 243 -15.91 -3.16 23.12
C TYR A 243 -15.12 -3.62 24.34
N SER A 244 -14.23 -4.61 24.19
CA SER A 244 -13.40 -5.10 25.29
C SER A 244 -12.51 -4.01 25.90
N VAL A 245 -11.82 -3.24 25.06
CA VAL A 245 -10.92 -2.18 25.55
C VAL A 245 -11.71 -0.99 26.14
N LEU A 246 -12.89 -0.65 25.64
CA LEU A 246 -13.67 0.48 26.18
C LEU A 246 -14.47 0.13 27.44
N PHE A 247 -15.08 -1.06 27.48
CA PHE A 247 -16.04 -1.41 28.54
C PHE A 247 -15.45 -2.41 29.54
N GLU A 248 -14.92 -3.54 29.07
CA GLU A 248 -14.41 -4.58 29.98
C GLU A 248 -13.17 -4.12 30.73
N SER A 249 -12.25 -3.44 30.05
CA SER A 249 -11.07 -2.89 30.72
C SER A 249 -11.44 -1.79 31.71
N TRP A 250 -12.46 -0.98 31.42
CA TRP A 250 -12.96 0.03 32.35
C TRP A 250 -13.52 -0.62 33.61
N GLU A 251 -14.32 -1.68 33.46
CA GLU A 251 -14.94 -2.38 34.58
C GLU A 251 -13.91 -3.10 35.47
N ILE A 252 -12.86 -3.68 34.87
CA ILE A 252 -11.88 -4.53 35.57
C ILE A 252 -10.70 -3.71 36.12
N VAL A 253 -10.13 -2.81 35.31
CA VAL A 253 -8.91 -2.05 35.64
C VAL A 253 -9.24 -0.65 36.13
N GLY A 254 -10.32 -0.06 35.64
CA GLY A 254 -10.65 1.35 35.84
C GLY A 254 -9.89 2.29 34.90
N PRO A 255 -10.37 3.53 34.75
CA PRO A 255 -9.75 4.52 33.87
C PRO A 255 -8.49 5.13 34.47
N TYR A 256 -7.45 5.27 33.65
CA TYR A 256 -6.25 6.07 33.92
C TYR A 256 -5.93 6.96 32.70
N GLN A 257 -4.91 7.81 32.76
CA GLN A 257 -4.75 8.86 31.73
C GLN A 257 -4.44 8.29 30.33
N ALA A 258 -3.48 7.36 30.24
CA ALA A 258 -3.12 6.73 28.96
C ALA A 258 -4.26 5.86 28.41
N TRP A 259 -5.12 5.31 29.27
CA TRP A 259 -6.32 4.58 28.84
C TRP A 259 -7.17 5.40 27.87
N TRP A 260 -7.40 6.69 28.17
CA TRP A 260 -8.17 7.59 27.30
C TRP A 260 -7.48 7.84 25.96
N LEU A 261 -6.17 8.08 25.98
CA LEU A 261 -5.39 8.31 24.76
C LEU A 261 -5.43 7.08 23.86
N LEU A 262 -5.16 5.89 24.41
CA LEU A 262 -5.10 4.65 23.65
C LEU A 262 -6.47 4.28 23.07
N ASN A 263 -7.54 4.38 23.86
CA ASN A 263 -8.91 4.15 23.37
C ASN A 263 -9.33 5.18 22.31
N GLY A 264 -8.97 6.46 22.49
CA GLY A 264 -9.19 7.48 21.47
C GLY A 264 -8.51 7.15 20.14
N LEU A 265 -7.26 6.67 20.18
CA LEU A 265 -6.54 6.22 18.98
C LEU A 265 -7.20 5.00 18.32
N LEU A 266 -7.74 4.06 19.10
CA LEU A 266 -8.50 2.91 18.58
C LEU A 266 -9.81 3.34 17.90
N LEU A 267 -10.52 4.33 18.44
CA LEU A 267 -11.71 4.89 17.82
C LEU A 267 -11.39 5.63 16.52
N VAL A 268 -10.31 6.42 16.49
CA VAL A 268 -9.80 7.04 15.25
C VAL A 268 -9.46 5.96 14.22
N LEU A 269 -8.81 4.87 14.65
CA LEU A 269 -8.52 3.74 13.79
C LEU A 269 -9.81 3.09 13.24
N GLN A 270 -10.88 3.02 14.04
CA GLN A 270 -12.17 2.53 13.56
C GLN A 270 -12.78 3.43 12.48
N VAL A 271 -12.73 4.75 12.67
CA VAL A 271 -13.19 5.70 11.64
C VAL A 271 -12.39 5.52 10.34
N LEU A 272 -11.07 5.33 10.46
CA LEU A 272 -10.23 5.01 9.30
C LEU A 272 -10.70 3.72 8.63
N HIS A 273 -10.98 2.64 9.36
CA HIS A 273 -11.48 1.39 8.76
C HIS A 273 -12.79 1.59 7.98
N VAL A 274 -13.71 2.41 8.47
CA VAL A 274 -14.95 2.75 7.76
C VAL A 274 -14.64 3.49 6.46
N ILE A 275 -13.73 4.47 6.50
CA ILE A 275 -13.29 5.20 5.30
C ILE A 275 -12.63 4.24 4.29
N TRP A 276 -11.72 3.38 4.75
CA TRP A 276 -11.06 2.39 3.90
C TRP A 276 -12.07 1.43 3.27
N PHE A 277 -13.04 0.93 4.05
CA PHE A 277 -14.10 0.07 3.53
C PHE A 277 -14.95 0.79 2.48
N TYR A 278 -15.31 2.05 2.72
CA TYR A 278 -16.02 2.87 1.72
C TYR A 278 -15.24 2.95 0.40
N LEU A 279 -13.93 3.16 0.45
CA LEU A 279 -13.08 3.18 -0.75
C LEU A 279 -13.06 1.83 -1.46
N VAL A 280 -12.94 0.73 -0.71
CA VAL A 280 -12.97 -0.64 -1.26
C VAL A 280 -14.32 -0.93 -1.90
N ALA A 281 -15.43 -0.65 -1.21
CA ALA A 281 -16.79 -0.81 -1.72
C ALA A 281 -17.02 0.03 -2.98
N ARG A 282 -16.54 1.29 -3.01
CA ARG A 282 -16.61 2.14 -4.20
C ARG A 282 -15.89 1.54 -5.41
N ILE A 283 -14.72 0.92 -5.19
CA ILE A 283 -13.98 0.24 -6.27
C ILE A 283 -14.73 -1.01 -6.72
N ALA A 284 -15.26 -1.81 -5.79
CA ALA A 284 -16.03 -3.01 -6.08
C ALA A 284 -17.28 -2.70 -6.92
N VAL A 285 -18.04 -1.69 -6.51
CA VAL A 285 -19.24 -1.22 -7.21
C VAL A 285 -18.91 -0.77 -8.63
N LYS A 286 -17.86 0.04 -8.80
CA LYS A 286 -17.38 0.45 -10.13
C LYS A 286 -16.96 -0.73 -11.00
N ALA A 287 -16.31 -1.74 -10.43
CA ALA A 287 -15.90 -2.93 -11.17
C ALA A 287 -17.12 -3.74 -11.66
N ILE A 288 -18.15 -3.90 -10.82
CA ILE A 288 -19.39 -4.60 -11.17
C ILE A 288 -20.16 -3.84 -12.27
N PHE A 289 -20.33 -2.53 -12.13
CA PHE A 289 -21.04 -1.72 -13.13
C PHE A 289 -20.32 -1.66 -14.47
N LYS A 290 -18.98 -1.60 -14.48
CA LYS A 290 -18.20 -1.64 -15.73
C LYS A 290 -18.27 -2.99 -16.45
N GLY A 291 -18.41 -4.09 -15.71
CA GLY A 291 -18.64 -5.42 -16.28
C GLY A 291 -20.05 -5.65 -16.82
N LYS A 292 -21.04 -4.86 -16.38
CA LYS A 292 -22.42 -4.89 -16.92
C LYS A 292 -22.53 -4.13 -18.25
N VAL A 293 -21.89 -2.97 -18.38
CA VAL A 293 -21.90 -2.17 -19.64
C VAL A 293 -21.25 -2.92 -20.81
N SER A 294 -20.29 -3.83 -20.58
CA SER A 294 -19.71 -4.61 -21.68
C SER A 294 -20.53 -5.85 -22.11
N LYS A 295 -21.59 -6.20 -21.37
CA LYS A 295 -22.31 -7.46 -21.56
C LYS A 295 -23.72 -7.27 -22.15
N ASP A 296 -24.34 -6.12 -21.92
CA ASP A 296 -25.67 -5.82 -22.45
C ASP A 296 -25.65 -5.06 -23.81
N ASP A 297 -24.54 -4.40 -24.17
CA ASP A 297 -24.45 -3.67 -25.46
C ASP A 297 -23.82 -4.50 -26.61
N ARG A 298 -23.44 -5.76 -26.36
CA ARG A 298 -22.71 -6.60 -27.34
C ARG A 298 -23.52 -7.72 -27.98
N SER A 299 -24.85 -7.75 -27.83
CA SER A 299 -25.69 -8.64 -28.64
C SER A 299 -26.27 -7.98 -29.89
N ASP A 300 -26.30 -6.63 -29.99
CA ASP A 300 -27.17 -5.98 -30.98
C ASP A 300 -26.45 -5.07 -32.00
N ILE A 301 -25.12 -4.86 -31.93
CA ILE A 301 -24.44 -3.82 -32.75
C ILE A 301 -23.17 -4.28 -33.50
N GLU A 302 -22.73 -5.55 -33.47
CA GLU A 302 -21.68 -6.03 -34.39
C GLU A 302 -22.21 -6.29 -35.82
N SER A 303 -22.80 -5.26 -36.42
CA SER A 303 -22.88 -5.07 -37.87
C SER A 303 -22.96 -3.58 -38.15
N SER A 304 -21.80 -2.91 -38.18
CA SER A 304 -21.49 -1.89 -39.18
C SER A 304 -20.18 -1.17 -38.83
N SER A 305 -19.26 -1.29 -39.79
CA SER A 305 -18.16 -0.37 -40.14
C SER A 305 -16.99 -0.09 -39.18
N ASP A 306 -15.86 -0.72 -39.54
CA ASP A 306 -14.51 -0.18 -39.46
C ASP A 306 -14.36 1.20 -40.16
N GLU A 307 -13.25 1.88 -39.84
CA GLU A 307 -12.70 3.12 -40.43
C GLU A 307 -13.20 4.46 -39.86
N GLU A 308 -12.40 5.11 -38.99
CA GLU A 308 -11.53 6.22 -39.42
C GLU A 308 -10.75 6.87 -38.26
N LEU A 309 -9.44 6.88 -38.48
CA LEU A 309 -8.43 7.63 -37.75
C LEU A 309 -8.38 9.07 -38.29
N LYS A 310 -8.54 10.11 -37.45
CA LYS A 310 -7.65 11.31 -37.46
C LYS A 310 -7.95 12.36 -36.38
N SER A 311 -6.87 12.67 -35.65
CA SER A 311 -6.42 13.98 -35.15
C SER A 311 -7.42 14.95 -34.49
N LYS A 312 -7.24 15.15 -33.18
CA LYS A 312 -7.49 16.44 -32.53
C LYS A 312 -6.16 17.19 -32.37
N THR A 313 -6.02 18.36 -32.96
CA THR A 313 -5.41 19.53 -32.27
C THR A 313 -6.00 20.82 -32.84
N PRO A 314 -6.41 21.80 -31.98
CA PRO A 314 -7.10 23.01 -32.40
C PRO A 314 -6.15 24.21 -32.47
N ILE A 315 -6.31 25.09 -33.47
CA ILE A 315 -5.86 26.50 -33.38
C ILE A 315 -6.92 27.39 -34.05
N GLN A 316 -7.48 28.30 -33.25
CA GLN A 316 -8.32 29.42 -33.66
C GLN A 316 -7.46 30.49 -34.35
N THR A 317 -7.95 31.09 -35.43
CA THR A 317 -7.81 32.54 -35.69
C THR A 317 -8.73 33.01 -36.82
N LEU A 318 -9.53 34.04 -36.50
CA LEU A 318 -9.93 35.19 -37.34
C LEU A 318 -10.80 34.95 -38.59
N LYS A 319 -12.04 35.43 -38.53
CA LYS A 319 -12.77 36.02 -39.66
C LYS A 319 -13.37 37.36 -39.22
N PRO A 320 -13.27 38.39 -40.07
CA PRO A 320 -14.38 39.33 -40.19
C PRO A 320 -14.83 39.57 -41.64
N LYS A 321 -16.05 40.12 -41.71
CA LYS A 321 -16.70 40.93 -42.76
C LYS A 321 -17.67 40.28 -43.76
N ASP A 322 -18.95 40.54 -43.47
CA ASP A 322 -19.99 41.21 -44.28
C ASP A 322 -20.07 40.94 -45.79
N ASN A 323 -21.23 40.48 -46.24
CA ASN A 323 -22.20 41.38 -46.88
C ASN A 323 -23.56 40.68 -47.04
N GLY A 324 -24.58 41.23 -46.38
CA GLY A 324 -25.96 41.09 -46.81
C GLY A 324 -26.34 42.33 -47.62
N LEU A 325 -27.02 42.15 -48.74
CA LEU A 325 -27.98 43.13 -49.22
C LEU A 325 -29.10 42.40 -49.96
N ASN A 326 -30.31 42.53 -49.42
CA ASN A 326 -31.58 42.20 -50.07
C ASN A 326 -31.82 43.12 -51.27
N GLY A 327 -32.43 42.57 -52.31
CA GLY A 327 -32.96 43.32 -53.45
C GLY A 327 -34.09 42.53 -54.11
N ASN A 328 -35.30 42.85 -53.67
CA ASN A 328 -36.60 42.41 -54.18
C ASN A 328 -36.80 42.82 -55.65
N LEU A 329 -37.49 42.03 -56.48
CA LEU A 329 -38.61 42.45 -57.36
C LEU A 329 -38.92 41.46 -58.51
N ASN A 330 -40.22 41.30 -58.70
CA ASN A 330 -40.95 40.54 -59.71
C ASN A 330 -40.65 40.94 -61.17
N GLY A 331 -41.05 40.06 -62.10
CA GLY A 331 -41.84 40.48 -63.25
C GLY A 331 -41.28 40.19 -64.64
N ASP A 332 -42.05 39.38 -65.36
CA ASP A 332 -42.36 39.49 -66.80
C ASP A 332 -41.33 39.14 -67.89
N ALA A 333 -41.70 38.07 -68.60
CA ALA A 333 -42.12 38.06 -70.00
C ALA A 333 -41.13 38.43 -71.14
N HIS A 334 -41.13 37.50 -72.08
CA HIS A 334 -41.14 37.67 -73.53
C HIS A 334 -39.88 38.11 -74.30
N ASP A 335 -39.63 37.26 -75.31
CA ASP A 335 -39.26 37.54 -76.70
C ASP A 335 -37.82 37.35 -77.18
N HIS A 336 -37.78 36.38 -78.11
CA HIS A 336 -36.94 36.17 -79.29
C HIS A 336 -35.48 35.74 -79.17
#